data_AF-A0A510HKM1-F1
#
_entry.id   AF-A0A510HKM1-F1
#
_cell.length_a   1.000
_cell.length_b   1.000
_cell.length_c   1.000
_cell.angle_alpha   90.00
_cell.angle_beta   90.00
_cell.angle_gamma   90.00
#
_symmetry.space_group_name_H-M   'P 1'
#
loop_
_entity.id
_entity.type
_entity.pdbx_description
1 polymer ?
#
loop_
_entity_poly.entity_id
_entity_poly.type
_entity_poly.pdbx_seq_one_letter_code
_entity_poly.pdbx_strand_id
1 'polypeptide(L)' 'MRVQLDRFEDGWAVLLLYPEGRRSFSVPREILPEGAAPGEVFGVRFERDAAETARCAAQNRRLLEELLGRSGEEDEL' A
#
# COMPACT_ATOMS: atom_id res chain seq x y z
N MET A 1 5.00 11.28 -10.62
CA MET A 1 4.46 12.49 -9.98
C MET A 1 5.44 12.99 -8.92
N ARG A 2 5.35 14.24 -8.49
CA ARG A 2 6.18 14.78 -7.40
C ARG A 2 5.32 15.10 -6.20
N VAL A 3 5.92 14.98 -5.02
CA VAL A 3 5.29 15.33 -3.75
C VAL A 3 6.29 16.04 -2.85
N GLN A 4 5.80 16.91 -1.97
CA GLN A 4 6.61 17.50 -0.91
C GLN A 4 6.23 16.88 0.43
N LEU A 5 7.23 16.54 1.24
CA LEU A 5 7.02 16.13 2.62
C LEU A 5 6.58 17.35 3.44
N ASP A 6 5.37 17.34 3.97
CA ASP A 6 4.83 18.43 4.80
C ASP A 6 5.22 18.24 6.27
N ARG A 7 4.88 17.07 6.83
CA ARG A 7 5.13 16.75 8.24
C ARG A 7 5.13 15.25 8.50
N PHE A 8 5.60 14.88 9.69
CA PHE A 8 5.35 13.58 10.29
C PHE A 8 4.27 13.68 11.37
N GLU A 9 3.36 12.70 11.42
CA GLU A 9 2.24 12.65 12.38
C GLU A 9 1.93 11.17 12.69
N ASP A 10 2.00 10.77 13.96
CA ASP A 10 1.67 9.40 14.43
C ASP A 10 2.30 8.24 13.63
N GLY A 11 3.57 8.39 13.22
CA GLY A 11 4.27 7.37 12.43
C GLY A 11 4.01 7.44 10.92
N TRP A 12 3.23 8.41 10.46
CA TRP A 12 2.92 8.66 9.05
C TRP A 12 3.66 9.89 8.54
N ALA A 13 4.00 9.88 7.26
CA ALA A 13 4.49 11.03 6.51
C ALA A 13 3.35 11.60 5.67
N VAL A 14 3.03 12.89 5.86
CA VAL A 14 2.02 13.60 5.08
C VAL A 14 2.69 14.21 3.86
N LEU A 15 2.27 13.79 2.66
CA LEU A 15 2.85 14.20 1.38
C LEU A 15 1.85 15.06 0.60
N LEU A 16 2.27 16.26 0.20
CA LEU A 16 1.48 17.17 -0.63
C LEU A 16 1.82 16.97 -2.10
N LEU A 17 0.82 16.98 -2.99
CA LEU A 17 1.08 17.02 -4.44
C LEU A 17 1.85 18.28 -4.80
N TYR A 18 3.01 18.12 -5.43
CA TYR A 18 3.87 19.24 -5.81
C TYR A 18 3.79 19.53 -7.31
N PRO A 19 3.74 20.81 -7.73
CA PRO A 19 3.91 22.03 -6.92
C PRO A 19 2.62 22.63 -6.33
N GLU A 20 1.43 22.17 -6.69
CA GLU A 20 0.20 22.93 -6.40
C GLU A 20 -0.26 22.84 -4.94
N GLY A 21 0.15 21.81 -4.18
CA GLY A 21 -0.13 21.63 -2.75
C GLY A 21 -1.59 21.32 -2.39
N ARG A 22 -2.50 21.24 -3.37
CA ARG A 22 -3.96 21.19 -3.13
C ARG A 22 -4.51 19.86 -2.64
N ARG A 23 -3.75 18.78 -2.79
CA ARG A 23 -4.13 17.43 -2.34
C ARG A 23 -2.97 16.83 -1.58
N SER A 24 -3.31 15.97 -0.64
CA SER A 24 -2.35 15.23 0.16
C SER A 24 -2.71 13.75 0.21
N PHE A 25 -1.71 12.95 0.55
CA PHE A 25 -1.89 11.57 0.98
C PHE A 25 -0.83 11.24 2.02
N SER A 26 -1.09 10.24 2.85
CA SER A 26 -0.15 9.78 3.87
C SER A 26 0.44 8.43 3.49
N VAL A 27 1.71 8.26 3.79
CA VAL A 27 2.41 6.96 3.71
C VAL A 27 3.06 6.65 5.06
N PRO A 28 3.30 5.38 5.41
CA PRO A 28 4.11 5.06 6.58
C PRO A 28 5.48 5.74 6.50
N ARG A 29 5.97 6.28 7.63
CA ARG A 29 7.26 6.98 7.69
C ARG A 29 8.42 6.13 7.20
N GLU A 30 8.36 4.83 7.46
CA GLU A 30 9.38 3.84 7.06
C GLU A 30 9.53 3.62 5.55
N ILE A 31 8.59 4.11 4.73
CA ILE A 31 8.72 4.07 3.26
C ILE A 31 9.68 5.15 2.75
N LEU A 32 9.88 6.23 3.49
CA LEU A 32 10.77 7.31 3.09
C LEU A 32 12.24 6.96 3.39
N PRO A 33 13.19 7.50 2.59
CA PRO A 33 14.62 7.37 2.89
C PRO A 33 14.96 7.86 4.29
N GLU A 34 15.99 7.26 4.89
CA GLU A 34 16.54 7.75 6.16
C GLU A 34 16.97 9.21 6.03
N GLY A 35 16.68 10.02 7.05
CA GLY A 35 16.98 11.45 7.05
C GLY A 35 15.97 12.33 6.30
N ALA A 36 14.91 11.77 5.72
CA ALA A 36 13.85 12.55 5.07
C ALA A 36 13.27 13.62 6.01
N ALA A 37 13.18 14.85 5.54
CA ALA A 37 12.81 16.03 6.31
C ALA A 37 11.67 16.84 5.65
N PRO A 38 10.80 17.49 6.47
CA PRO A 38 9.83 18.45 5.97
C PRO A 38 10.42 19.47 4.99
N GLY A 39 9.72 19.72 3.89
CA GLY A 39 10.11 20.59 2.80
C GLY A 39 10.80 19.89 1.63
N GLU A 40 11.30 18.67 1.79
CA GLU A 40 11.93 17.91 0.71
C GLU A 40 10.93 17.41 -0.34
N VAL A 41 11.37 17.33 -1.59
CA VAL A 41 10.54 16.91 -2.73
C VAL A 41 10.95 15.52 -3.21
N PHE A 42 9.99 14.60 -3.25
CA PHE A 42 10.17 13.21 -3.66
C PHE A 42 9.49 12.94 -5.00
N GLY A 43 10.09 12.03 -5.78
CA GLY A 43 9.44 11.42 -6.94
C GLY A 43 8.66 10.17 -6.52
N VAL A 44 7.41 10.08 -6.95
CA VAL A 44 6.53 8.92 -6.69
C VAL A 44 5.97 8.39 -8.01
N ARG A 45 5.87 7.07 -8.13
CA ARG A 45 5.31 6.38 -9.30
C ARG A 45 4.31 5.32 -8.83
N PHE A 46 3.11 5.35 -9.40
CA PHE A 46 2.12 4.29 -9.24
C PHE A 46 2.03 3.52 -10.55
N GLU A 47 2.22 2.20 -10.48
CA GLU A 47 2.12 1.31 -11.62
C GLU A 47 1.13 0.19 -11.31
N ARG A 48 0.25 -0.09 -12.27
CA ARG A 48 -0.68 -1.21 -12.15
C ARG A 48 0.00 -2.46 -12.69
N ASP A 49 0.19 -3.45 -11.82
CA ASP A 49 0.67 -4.77 -12.21
C ASP A 49 -0.51 -5.74 -12.39
N ALA A 50 -0.90 -5.95 -13.65
CA ALA A 50 -2.00 -6.85 -13.98
C ALA A 50 -1.64 -8.34 -13.78
N ALA A 51 -0.37 -8.71 -14.00
CA ALA A 51 0.08 -10.09 -13.90
C ALA A 51 0.11 -10.53 -12.43
N GLU A 52 0.70 -9.70 -11.56
CA GLU A 52 0.74 -9.97 -10.13
C GLU A 52 -0.67 -9.94 -9.51
N THR A 53 -1.53 -9.00 -9.96
CA THR A 53 -2.94 -8.99 -9.54
C THR A 53 -3.65 -10.31 -9.88
N ALA A 54 -3.44 -10.86 -11.09
CA ALA A 54 -4.03 -12.14 -11.48
C ALA A 54 -3.47 -13.31 -10.65
N ARG A 55 -2.18 -13.29 -10.33
CA ARG A 55 -1.52 -14.29 -9.47
C ARG A 55 -2.12 -14.28 -8.06
N CYS A 56 -2.26 -13.11 -7.45
CA CYS A 56 -2.90 -12.96 -6.14
C CYS A 56 -4.36 -13.45 -6.16
N ALA A 57 -5.12 -13.14 -7.21
CA ALA A 57 -6.51 -13.62 -7.33
C ALA A 57 -6.60 -15.15 -7.41
N ALA A 58 -5.68 -15.79 -8.13
CA ALA A 58 -5.61 -17.25 -8.20
C ALA A 58 -5.23 -17.88 -6.84
N GLN A 59 -4.26 -17.30 -6.14
CA GLN A 59 -3.86 -17.75 -4.80
C GLN A 59 -4.99 -17.63 -3.78
N ASN A 60 -5.68 -16.49 -3.76
CA ASN A 60 -6.81 -16.28 -2.86
C ASN A 60 -7.94 -17.29 -3.13
N ARG A 61 -8.23 -17.58 -4.40
CA ARG A 61 -9.24 -18.58 -4.76
C ARG A 61 -8.89 -19.96 -4.22
N ARG A 62 -7.63 -20.38 -4.43
CA ARG A 62 -7.13 -21.66 -3.91
C ARG A 62 -7.23 -21.73 -2.39
N LEU A 63 -6.82 -20.69 -1.67
CA LEU A 63 -6.90 -20.66 -0.21
C LEU A 63 -8.35 -20.73 0.29
N LEU A 64 -9.28 -20.06 -0.39
CA LEU A 64 -10.70 -20.14 -0.06
C LEU A 64 -11.27 -21.55 -0.30
N GLU A 65 -10.90 -22.20 -1.39
CA GLU A 65 -11.28 -23.59 -1.65
C GLU A 65 -10.74 -24.55 -0.58
N GLU A 66 -9.48 -24.38 -0.16
CA GLU A 66 -8.87 -25.17 0.91
C GLU A 66 -9.56 -24.95 2.27
N LEU A 67 -9.95 -23.71 2.60
CA LEU A 67 -10.69 -23.41 3.83
C LEU A 67 -12.08 -24.04 3.83
N LEU A 68 -12.84 -23.85 2.74
CA LEU A 68 -14.21 -24.36 2.61
C LEU A 68 -14.26 -25.89 2.50
N GLY A 69 -13.26 -26.50 1.84
CA GLY A 69 -13.14 -27.95 1.75
C GLY A 69 -12.86 -28.61 3.10
N ARG A 70 -12.10 -27.95 3.99
CA ARG A 70 -11.84 -28.44 5.35
C ARG A 70 -13.03 -28.25 6.30
N SER A 71 -13.86 -27.24 6.08
CA SER A 71 -15.08 -27.02 6.89
C SER A 71 -16.15 -28.10 6.69
N GLY A 72 -16.12 -28.82 5.56
CA GLY A 72 -17.07 -29.91 5.28
C GLY A 72 -16.71 -31.26 5.90
N GLU A 73 -15.46 -31.45 6.36
CA GLU A 73 -14.99 -32.72 6.93
C GLU A 73 -15.17 -32.80 8.46
N GLU A 74 -15.34 -31.67 9.15
CA GLU A 74 -15.54 -31.62 10.61
C GLU A 74 -17.02 -31.79 11.04
N ASP A 75 -17.98 -31.65 10.12
CA ASP A 75 -19.43 -31.81 10.39
C ASP A 75 -19.94 -33.26 10.20
N GLU A 76 -19.10 -34.21 9.77
CA GLU A 76 -19.46 -35.63 9.54
C GLU A 76 -18.89 -36.63 10.56
N LEU A 77 -18.34 -36.19 11.71
CA LEU A 77 -17.84 -37.04 12.80
C LEU A 77 -18.58 -36.83 14.13
#